data_AF-A0A7K4A4A0-F1
#
_entry.id   AF-A0A7K4A4A0-F1
#
_cell.length_a   1.000
_cell.length_b   1.000
_cell.length_c   1.000
_cell.angle_alpha   90.00
_cell.angle_beta   90.00
_cell.angle_gamma   90.00
#
_symmetry.space_group_name_H-M   'P 1'
#
loop_
_entity.id
_entity.type
_entity.pdbx_description
1 polymer ?
#
loop_
_entity_poly.entity_id
_entity_poly.type
_entity_poly.pdbx_seq_one_letter_code
_entity_poly.pdbx_strand_id
1 'polypeptide(L)'
;LQRMGRSGRRGKPPYVACILKDACELLCMVAVIESASRKEVEPLHPHKKPYNVLVQQVLLEIVRKRRTSQSHIRRFVRGLFAFREIKPREIDALLGVLDDFGILVGDGDMLMPGPGAESSFGRSNWKDLFSVIKGGSEFRAVTPDGEMIGTLDARFVAGKNRKSFTLGGKSWTFVKSDDSHELVVVVPGEGEKNEIFWTGGRTGFSPVVCQAVGRILSTGGSMLPLPEPERALISGVIDALPELIPRGICILEKPGKRNYDVTILTFRGRMFNGILASLIRSESDRRLTVSYHDFSVTIKNAGKVGVSSTIYDLLMRLQERRTDSGAKGLRTPGTETWKFASALSPEILREMAFADYYRYPEFLQDFGTVEIFLTDPGGSVPAV
;
A
#
# COMPACT_ATOMS: atom_id res chain seq x y z
N LEU A 1 9.98 -14.82 -8.98
CA LEU A 1 11.21 -15.60 -8.67
C LEU A 1 11.03 -16.63 -7.55
N GLN A 2 10.65 -16.28 -6.32
CA GLN A 2 10.50 -17.25 -5.21
C GLN A 2 9.57 -18.43 -5.54
N ARG A 3 8.41 -18.17 -6.17
CA ARG A 3 7.48 -19.23 -6.61
C ARG A 3 8.12 -20.18 -7.65
N MET A 4 8.86 -19.62 -8.61
CA MET A 4 9.60 -20.40 -9.62
C MET A 4 10.70 -21.26 -8.99
N GLY A 5 11.35 -20.77 -7.93
CA GLY A 5 12.33 -21.55 -7.17
C GLY A 5 11.75 -22.83 -6.54
N ARG A 6 10.44 -22.90 -6.34
CA ARG A 6 9.77 -24.10 -5.79
C ARG A 6 9.49 -25.18 -6.84
N SER A 7 9.50 -24.86 -8.14
CA SER A 7 9.22 -25.83 -9.20
C SER A 7 10.48 -26.52 -9.75
N GLY A 8 11.68 -26.02 -9.42
CA GLY A 8 12.94 -26.63 -9.81
C GLY A 8 13.21 -27.94 -9.06
N ARG A 9 13.45 -29.03 -9.80
CA ARG A 9 14.04 -30.28 -9.29
C ARG A 9 15.47 -30.42 -9.83
N ARG A 10 16.37 -31.04 -9.07
CA ARG A 10 17.79 -31.18 -9.45
C ARG A 10 17.92 -31.77 -10.86
N GLY A 11 18.62 -31.06 -11.75
CA GLY A 11 18.85 -31.49 -13.14
C GLY A 11 17.74 -31.15 -14.15
N LYS A 12 16.66 -30.47 -13.76
CA LYS A 12 15.62 -29.99 -14.70
C LYS A 12 15.42 -28.47 -14.56
N PRO A 13 15.20 -27.75 -15.68
CA PRO A 13 14.82 -26.35 -15.60
C PRO A 13 13.49 -26.19 -14.86
N PRO A 14 13.32 -25.14 -14.03
CA PRO A 14 12.05 -24.87 -13.39
C PRO A 14 10.99 -24.54 -14.45
N TYR A 15 9.78 -25.07 -14.26
CA TYR A 15 8.62 -24.80 -15.11
C TYR A 15 7.54 -24.08 -14.30
N VAL A 16 6.96 -23.03 -14.87
CA VAL A 16 5.84 -22.28 -14.29
C VAL A 16 4.86 -21.98 -15.41
N ALA A 17 3.60 -22.37 -15.23
CA ALA A 17 2.50 -21.96 -16.09
C ALA A 17 1.75 -20.79 -15.43
N CYS A 18 1.50 -19.73 -16.20
CA CYS A 18 0.73 -18.56 -15.78
C CYS A 18 -0.61 -18.56 -16.51
N ILE A 19 -1.71 -18.56 -15.76
CA ILE A 19 -3.07 -18.43 -16.31
C ILE A 19 -3.45 -16.96 -16.17
N LEU A 20 -3.78 -16.32 -17.30
CA LEU A 20 -3.97 -14.88 -17.40
C LEU A 20 -5.36 -14.62 -17.99
N LYS A 21 -6.05 -13.62 -17.45
CA LYS A 21 -7.45 -13.32 -17.80
C LYS A 21 -7.58 -12.45 -19.06
N ASP A 22 -6.67 -11.50 -19.25
CA ASP A 22 -6.77 -10.49 -20.30
C ASP A 22 -5.39 -9.96 -20.73
N ALA A 23 -5.38 -9.07 -21.73
CA ALA A 23 -4.17 -8.47 -22.30
C ALA A 23 -3.39 -7.65 -21.27
N CYS A 24 -4.04 -7.06 -20.26
CA CYS A 24 -3.36 -6.28 -19.23
C CYS A 24 -2.61 -7.19 -18.27
N GLU A 25 -3.23 -8.29 -17.82
CA GLU A 25 -2.54 -9.30 -17.02
C GLU A 25 -1.38 -9.95 -17.77
N LEU A 26 -1.54 -10.22 -19.07
CA LEU A 26 -0.45 -10.68 -19.94
C LEU A 26 0.70 -9.68 -19.98
N LEU A 27 0.42 -8.40 -20.26
CA LEU A 27 1.43 -7.34 -20.29
C LEU A 27 2.18 -7.23 -18.95
N CYS A 28 1.47 -7.30 -17.82
CA CYS A 28 2.08 -7.30 -16.50
C CYS A 28 2.96 -8.53 -16.25
N MET A 29 2.52 -9.71 -16.67
CA MET A 29 3.30 -10.94 -16.52
C MET A 29 4.56 -10.92 -17.38
N VAL A 30 4.46 -10.44 -18.61
CA VAL A 30 5.60 -10.20 -19.51
C VAL A 30 6.59 -9.23 -18.86
N ALA A 31 6.10 -8.12 -18.29
CA ALA A 31 6.93 -7.16 -17.55
C ALA A 31 7.65 -7.80 -16.35
N VAL A 32 7.00 -8.71 -15.61
CA VAL A 32 7.62 -9.48 -14.53
C VAL A 32 8.73 -10.38 -15.06
N ILE A 33 8.52 -11.09 -16.17
CA ILE A 33 9.52 -12.01 -16.76
C ILE A 33 10.71 -11.23 -17.30
N GLU A 34 10.48 -10.09 -17.97
CA GLU A 34 11.56 -9.23 -18.45
C GLU A 34 12.39 -8.66 -17.30
N SER A 35 11.73 -8.17 -16.24
CA SER A 35 12.40 -7.67 -15.04
C SER A 35 13.27 -8.76 -14.41
N ALA A 36 12.73 -9.98 -14.27
CA ALA A 36 13.47 -11.13 -13.77
C ALA A 36 14.68 -11.47 -14.66
N SER A 37 14.52 -11.42 -15.98
CA SER A 37 15.60 -11.67 -16.96
C SER A 37 16.71 -10.61 -16.87
N ARG A 38 16.35 -9.38 -16.52
CA ARG A 38 17.27 -8.26 -16.25
C ARG A 38 17.85 -8.27 -14.82
N LYS A 39 17.49 -9.25 -13.99
CA LYS A 39 17.82 -9.30 -12.55
C LYS A 39 17.32 -8.08 -11.77
N GLU A 40 16.24 -7.46 -12.24
CA GLU A 40 15.54 -6.37 -11.57
C GLU A 40 14.53 -6.96 -10.57
N VAL A 41 14.67 -6.58 -9.30
CA VAL A 41 13.73 -6.93 -8.22
C VAL A 41 13.43 -5.69 -7.38
N GLU A 42 12.32 -5.70 -6.64
CA GLU A 42 11.93 -4.58 -5.79
C GLU A 42 13.04 -4.24 -4.79
N PRO A 43 13.43 -2.95 -4.65
CA PRO A 43 14.45 -2.59 -3.69
C PRO A 43 13.89 -2.66 -2.27
N LEU A 44 14.69 -3.20 -1.34
CA LEU A 44 14.37 -3.18 0.08
C LEU A 44 14.69 -1.80 0.65
N HIS A 45 13.67 -1.12 1.14
CA HIS A 45 13.81 0.18 1.79
C HIS A 45 13.49 0.00 3.27
N PRO A 46 14.50 0.08 4.16
CA PRO A 46 14.23 0.05 5.59
C PRO A 46 13.39 1.27 5.97
N HIS A 47 12.47 1.07 6.90
CA HIS A 47 11.75 2.18 7.52
C HIS A 47 12.74 3.11 8.24
N LYS A 48 12.54 4.41 8.07
CA LYS A 48 13.38 5.47 8.63
C LYS A 48 12.90 5.88 10.01
N LYS A 49 11.58 6.02 10.19
CA LYS A 49 10.98 6.48 11.45
C LYS A 49 9.88 5.54 11.95
N PRO A 50 10.19 4.24 12.19
CA PRO A 50 9.18 3.25 12.57
C PRO A 50 8.75 3.42 14.05
N TYR A 51 8.15 4.57 14.40
CA TYR A 51 7.77 4.93 15.76
C TYR A 51 6.83 3.90 16.42
N ASN A 52 5.92 3.30 15.64
CA ASN A 52 5.10 2.18 16.10
C ASN A 52 5.93 1.00 16.66
N VAL A 53 7.00 0.63 15.96
CA VAL A 53 7.91 -0.43 16.41
C VAL A 53 8.77 0.07 17.56
N LEU A 54 9.17 1.35 17.55
CA LEU A 54 9.91 1.93 18.66
C LEU A 54 9.12 1.88 19.97
N VAL A 55 7.83 2.24 19.97
CA VAL A 55 6.95 2.12 21.15
C VAL A 55 6.96 0.70 21.70
N GLN A 56 6.79 -0.30 20.82
CA GLN A 56 6.83 -1.71 21.22
C GLN A 56 8.18 -2.07 21.86
N GLN A 57 9.30 -1.67 21.26
CA GLN A 57 10.63 -1.99 21.79
C GLN A 57 10.90 -1.31 23.14
N VAL A 58 10.44 -0.08 23.33
CA VAL A 58 10.50 0.62 24.62
C VAL A 58 9.69 -0.12 25.69
N LEU A 59 8.44 -0.48 25.38
CA LEU A 59 7.57 -1.22 26.31
C LEU A 59 8.15 -2.59 26.67
N LEU A 60 8.64 -3.35 25.68
CA LEU A 60 9.29 -4.65 25.91
C LEU A 60 10.50 -4.52 26.84
N GLU A 61 11.34 -3.52 26.63
CA GLU A 61 12.53 -3.31 27.45
C GLU A 61 12.17 -2.94 28.90
N ILE A 62 11.14 -2.11 29.09
CA ILE A 62 10.66 -1.73 30.42
C ILE A 62 10.00 -2.92 31.11
N VAL A 63 9.12 -3.67 30.44
CA VAL A 63 8.47 -4.87 31.00
C VAL A 63 9.52 -5.91 31.40
N ARG A 64 10.55 -6.13 30.57
CA ARG A 64 11.66 -7.05 30.87
C ARG A 64 12.42 -6.65 32.13
N LYS A 65 12.69 -5.35 32.31
CA LYS A 65 13.45 -4.83 33.46
C LYS A 65 12.58 -4.48 34.68
N ARG A 66 11.25 -4.49 34.54
CA ARG A 66 10.24 -3.97 35.47
C ARG A 66 10.29 -2.45 35.70
N ARG A 67 11.49 -1.90 35.90
CA ARG A 67 11.78 -0.46 35.99
C ARG A 67 13.15 -0.17 35.38
N THR A 68 13.30 0.94 34.67
CA THR A 68 14.59 1.33 34.07
C THR A 68 14.70 2.83 33.87
N SER A 69 15.91 3.37 33.80
CA SER A 69 16.07 4.81 33.60
C SER A 69 15.79 5.29 32.17
N GLN A 70 15.41 6.57 32.00
CA GLN A 70 15.32 7.20 30.68
C GLN A 70 16.65 7.12 29.93
N SER A 71 17.75 7.36 30.67
CA SER A 71 19.13 7.25 30.15
C SER A 71 19.45 5.87 29.59
N HIS A 72 18.96 4.79 30.21
CA HIS A 72 19.10 3.42 29.70
C HIS A 72 18.29 3.20 28.42
N ILE A 73 17.03 3.66 28.37
CA ILE A 73 16.18 3.52 27.18
C ILE A 73 16.80 4.23 25.98
N ARG A 74 17.29 5.46 26.16
CA ARG A 74 18.02 6.19 25.11
C ARG A 74 19.20 5.38 24.56
N ARG A 75 20.00 4.79 25.45
CA ARG A 75 21.16 3.97 25.06
C ARG A 75 20.73 2.70 24.32
N PHE A 76 19.71 2.02 24.83
CA PHE A 76 19.15 0.81 24.24
C PHE A 76 18.65 1.08 22.81
N VAL A 77 17.77 2.07 22.64
CA VAL A 77 17.20 2.44 21.33
C VAL A 77 18.29 2.83 20.34
N ARG A 78 19.27 3.64 20.76
CA ARG A 78 20.40 4.04 19.89
C ARG A 78 21.30 2.88 19.48
N GLY A 79 21.32 1.78 20.23
CA GLY A 79 22.04 0.57 19.88
C GLY A 79 21.38 -0.25 18.78
N LEU A 80 20.12 0.06 18.42
CA LEU A 80 19.35 -0.68 17.43
C LEU A 80 19.42 -0.01 16.06
N PHE A 81 19.91 -0.73 15.07
CA PHE A 81 20.08 -0.23 13.69
C PHE A 81 18.77 0.31 13.09
N ALA A 82 17.62 -0.31 13.41
CA ALA A 82 16.31 0.07 12.91
C ALA A 82 15.86 1.50 13.30
N PHE A 83 16.48 2.10 14.31
CA PHE A 83 16.12 3.43 14.82
C PHE A 83 17.21 4.48 14.59
N ARG A 84 18.23 4.17 13.77
CA ARG A 84 19.40 5.05 13.55
C ARG A 84 19.06 6.42 12.94
N GLU A 85 17.95 6.51 12.20
CA GLU A 85 17.49 7.75 11.56
C GLU A 85 16.60 8.59 12.48
N ILE A 86 16.20 8.05 13.65
CA ILE A 86 15.47 8.77 14.67
C ILE A 86 16.49 9.52 15.55
N LYS A 87 16.36 10.85 15.59
CA LYS A 87 17.25 11.74 16.34
C LYS A 87 17.00 11.59 17.85
N PRO A 88 18.01 11.86 18.71
CA PRO A 88 17.82 11.80 20.16
C PRO A 88 16.64 12.63 20.69
N ARG A 89 16.45 13.84 20.15
CA ARG A 89 15.32 14.71 20.52
C ARG A 89 13.95 14.12 20.13
N GLU A 90 13.89 13.33 19.08
CA GLU A 90 12.66 12.65 18.64
C GLU A 90 12.34 11.46 19.56
N ILE A 91 13.37 10.76 20.04
CA ILE A 91 13.22 9.73 21.09
C ILE A 91 12.68 10.38 22.37
N ASP A 92 13.23 11.53 22.77
CA ASP A 92 12.80 12.26 23.96
C ASP A 92 11.35 12.73 23.84
N ALA A 93 10.98 13.28 22.68
CA ALA A 93 9.59 13.67 22.39
C ALA A 93 8.64 12.47 22.46
N LEU A 94 9.03 11.31 21.91
CA LEU A 94 8.22 10.09 22.01
C LEU A 94 8.05 9.67 23.47
N LEU A 95 9.11 9.64 24.28
CA LEU A 95 9.02 9.26 25.69
C LEU A 95 8.11 10.20 26.47
N GLY A 96 8.15 11.50 26.18
CA GLY A 96 7.21 12.48 26.73
C GLY A 96 5.76 12.19 26.36
N VAL A 97 5.48 11.91 25.08
CA VAL A 97 4.12 11.52 24.62
C VAL A 97 3.63 10.25 25.31
N LEU A 98 4.50 9.27 25.53
CA LEU A 98 4.13 8.03 26.22
C LEU A 98 3.83 8.27 27.71
N ASP A 99 4.54 9.20 28.35
CA ASP A 99 4.24 9.62 29.73
C ASP A 99 2.90 10.38 29.79
N ASP A 100 2.67 11.34 28.88
CA ASP A 100 1.43 12.12 28.76
C ASP A 100 0.19 11.23 28.55
N PHE A 101 0.33 10.14 27.76
CA PHE A 101 -0.74 9.19 27.52
C PHE A 101 -0.88 8.13 28.64
N GLY A 102 -0.08 8.23 29.70
CA GLY A 102 -0.05 7.26 30.80
C GLY A 102 0.39 5.87 30.37
N ILE A 103 1.05 5.74 29.21
CA ILE A 103 1.68 4.51 28.73
C ILE A 103 2.92 4.24 29.58
N LEU A 104 3.68 5.29 29.91
CA LEU A 104 4.76 5.25 30.88
C LEU A 104 4.38 6.07 32.11
N VAL A 105 5.01 5.76 33.24
CA VAL A 105 4.98 6.58 34.46
C VAL A 105 6.40 6.74 34.96
N GLY A 106 6.75 7.97 35.32
CA GLY A 106 8.04 8.32 35.91
C GLY A 106 8.06 8.38 37.44
N ASP A 107 9.18 7.95 38.04
CA ASP A 107 9.60 8.28 39.41
C ASP A 107 11.07 8.72 39.36
N GLY A 108 11.32 10.04 39.36
CA GLY A 108 12.63 10.60 39.06
C GLY A 108 13.09 10.25 37.63
N ASP A 109 14.29 9.67 37.47
CA ASP A 109 14.79 9.17 36.17
C ASP A 109 14.23 7.78 35.81
N MET A 110 13.52 7.11 36.73
CA MET A 110 13.01 5.76 36.51
C MET A 110 11.68 5.77 35.77
N LEU A 111 11.57 4.91 34.76
CA LEU A 111 10.37 4.64 33.98
C LEU A 111 9.81 3.25 34.30
N MET A 112 8.49 3.18 34.39
CA MET A 112 7.70 1.96 34.57
C MET A 112 6.52 1.96 33.59
N PRO A 113 5.90 0.79 33.30
CA PRO A 113 4.63 0.74 32.57
C PRO A 113 3.55 1.46 33.37
N GLY A 114 2.78 2.32 32.71
CA GLY A 114 1.65 3.04 33.30
C GLY A 114 0.31 2.33 33.11
N PRO A 115 -0.76 2.84 33.75
CA PRO A 115 -2.12 2.28 33.62
C PRO A 115 -2.62 2.25 32.16
N GLY A 116 -2.21 3.21 31.34
CA GLY A 116 -2.54 3.26 29.92
C GLY A 116 -1.91 2.11 29.14
N ALA A 117 -0.66 1.73 29.47
CA ALA A 117 0.01 0.58 28.86
C ALA A 117 -0.66 -0.74 29.26
N GLU A 118 -1.03 -0.89 30.53
CA GLU A 118 -1.71 -2.10 31.01
C GLU A 118 -3.07 -2.28 30.34
N SER A 119 -3.85 -1.20 30.25
CA SER A 119 -5.16 -1.18 29.59
C SER A 119 -5.07 -1.49 28.09
N SER A 120 -4.10 -0.88 27.39
CA SER A 120 -3.98 -0.96 25.93
C SER A 120 -3.24 -2.20 25.45
N PHE A 121 -2.23 -2.67 26.18
CA PHE A 121 -1.27 -3.69 25.72
C PHE A 121 -0.95 -4.77 26.75
N GLY A 122 -1.43 -4.65 27.99
CA GLY A 122 -1.12 -5.56 29.10
C GLY A 122 -1.89 -6.87 29.08
N ARG A 123 -2.93 -7.00 28.23
CA ARG A 123 -3.77 -8.21 28.14
C ARG A 123 -2.93 -9.46 27.90
N SER A 124 -3.38 -10.57 28.49
CA SER A 124 -2.72 -11.88 28.38
C SER A 124 -1.24 -11.88 28.75
N ASN A 125 -0.86 -11.15 29.81
CA ASN A 125 0.53 -10.99 30.26
C ASN A 125 1.44 -10.38 29.19
N TRP A 126 1.04 -9.25 28.61
CA TRP A 126 1.84 -8.50 27.62
C TRP A 126 2.14 -9.26 26.32
N LYS A 127 1.44 -10.37 26.04
CA LYS A 127 1.62 -11.16 24.81
C LYS A 127 1.39 -10.33 23.54
N ASP A 128 0.56 -9.29 23.63
CA ASP A 128 0.33 -8.37 22.52
C ASP A 128 1.60 -7.64 22.09
N LEU A 129 2.60 -7.51 22.96
CA LEU A 129 3.89 -6.93 22.62
C LEU A 129 4.77 -7.85 21.76
N PHE A 130 4.47 -9.15 21.61
CA PHE A 130 5.37 -10.10 20.94
C PHE A 130 5.27 -10.11 19.40
N SER A 131 4.31 -9.36 18.84
CA SER A 131 4.17 -9.21 17.39
C SER A 131 3.93 -7.75 17.03
N VAL A 132 4.68 -7.23 16.05
CA VAL A 132 4.41 -5.94 15.39
C VAL A 132 3.30 -6.02 14.36
N ILE A 133 3.02 -7.24 13.90
CA ILE A 133 1.97 -7.49 12.92
C ILE A 133 0.66 -7.40 13.69
N LYS A 134 -0.16 -6.44 13.29
CA LYS A 134 -1.56 -6.44 13.69
C LYS A 134 -2.16 -7.70 13.09
N GLY A 135 -2.72 -8.58 13.93
CA GLY A 135 -3.50 -9.70 13.41
C GLY A 135 -4.52 -9.14 12.43
N GLY A 136 -4.65 -9.75 11.26
CA GLY A 136 -5.86 -9.52 10.48
C GLY A 136 -7.03 -9.78 11.43
N SER A 137 -8.05 -8.92 11.43
CA SER A 137 -9.29 -9.30 12.08
C SER A 137 -9.80 -10.51 11.31
N GLU A 138 -9.56 -11.69 11.85
CA GLU A 138 -10.02 -12.95 11.33
C GLU A 138 -11.20 -13.35 12.19
N PHE A 139 -12.34 -13.60 11.55
CA PHE A 139 -13.49 -14.12 12.25
C PHE A 139 -13.41 -15.63 12.27
N ARG A 140 -13.58 -16.23 13.44
CA ARG A 140 -13.73 -17.67 13.58
C ARG A 140 -15.10 -18.07 13.05
N ALA A 141 -15.12 -18.87 12.00
CA ALA A 141 -16.35 -19.48 11.49
C ALA A 141 -16.71 -20.68 12.37
N VAL A 142 -17.89 -20.62 12.98
CA VAL A 142 -18.41 -21.63 13.89
C VAL A 142 -19.79 -22.08 13.44
N THR A 143 -20.09 -23.36 13.63
CA THR A 143 -21.46 -23.87 13.44
C THR A 143 -22.38 -23.41 14.60
N PRO A 144 -23.71 -23.53 14.48
CA PRO A 144 -24.63 -23.17 15.58
C PRO A 144 -24.40 -23.99 16.86
N ASP A 145 -23.86 -25.20 16.73
CA ASP A 145 -23.45 -26.09 17.82
C ASP A 145 -22.04 -25.79 18.36
N GLY A 146 -21.33 -24.81 17.79
CA GLY A 146 -20.06 -24.29 18.31
C GLY A 146 -18.80 -24.96 17.76
N GLU A 147 -18.92 -25.83 16.76
CA GLU A 147 -17.77 -26.43 16.09
C GLU A 147 -17.04 -25.36 15.25
N MET A 148 -15.73 -25.19 15.46
CA MET A 148 -14.91 -24.29 14.66
C MET A 148 -14.53 -24.96 13.34
N ILE A 149 -14.96 -24.37 12.23
CA ILE A 149 -14.68 -24.89 10.88
C ILE A 149 -13.47 -24.21 10.23
N GLY A 150 -13.05 -23.05 10.74
CA GLY A 150 -11.85 -22.31 10.30
C GLY A 150 -11.99 -20.81 10.52
N THR A 151 -11.21 -20.01 9.78
CA THR A 151 -11.21 -18.54 9.89
C THR A 151 -11.56 -17.86 8.57
N LEU A 152 -12.18 -16.68 8.66
CA LEU A 152 -12.60 -15.83 7.54
C LEU A 152 -11.98 -14.43 7.67
N ASP A 153 -11.62 -13.80 6.55
CA ASP A 153 -11.14 -12.41 6.54
C ASP A 153 -12.27 -11.45 6.97
N ALA A 154 -12.01 -10.53 7.91
CA ALA A 154 -13.03 -9.57 8.36
C ALA A 154 -13.62 -8.71 7.24
N ARG A 155 -12.90 -8.44 6.15
CA ARG A 155 -13.44 -7.70 5.01
C ARG A 155 -14.47 -8.52 4.24
N PHE A 156 -14.30 -9.84 4.20
CA PHE A 156 -15.31 -10.74 3.68
C PHE A 156 -16.56 -10.72 4.57
N VAL A 157 -16.38 -10.80 5.90
CA VAL A 157 -17.47 -10.74 6.89
C VAL A 157 -18.23 -9.40 6.87
N ALA A 158 -17.49 -8.29 6.72
CA ALA A 158 -18.06 -6.94 6.65
C ALA A 158 -18.69 -6.61 5.28
N GLY A 159 -18.55 -7.48 4.28
CA GLY A 159 -19.12 -7.31 2.96
C GLY A 159 -20.66 -7.25 2.98
N LYS A 160 -21.25 -6.45 2.08
CA LYS A 160 -22.72 -6.32 1.97
C LYS A 160 -23.40 -7.58 1.39
N ASN A 161 -22.64 -8.48 0.75
CA ASN A 161 -23.13 -9.74 0.21
C ASN A 161 -22.80 -10.89 1.19
N ARG A 162 -23.60 -11.02 2.26
CA ARG A 162 -23.52 -12.12 3.22
C ARG A 162 -24.02 -13.43 2.59
N LYS A 163 -23.26 -13.99 1.65
CA LYS A 163 -23.60 -15.20 0.87
C LYS A 163 -22.81 -16.43 1.30
N SER A 164 -23.04 -17.53 0.59
CA SER A 164 -22.30 -18.78 0.75
C SER A 164 -20.84 -18.68 0.28
N PHE A 165 -19.96 -19.40 0.95
CA PHE A 165 -18.53 -19.49 0.67
C PHE A 165 -18.05 -20.92 0.76
N THR A 166 -16.87 -21.20 0.20
CA THR A 166 -16.23 -22.53 0.30
C THR A 166 -15.11 -22.50 1.32
N LEU A 167 -15.15 -23.38 2.30
CA LEU A 167 -14.07 -23.60 3.27
C LEU A 167 -13.84 -25.11 3.44
N GLY A 168 -12.59 -25.55 3.27
CA GLY A 168 -12.24 -26.97 3.31
C GLY A 168 -12.94 -27.82 2.24
N GLY A 169 -13.27 -27.23 1.08
CA GLY A 169 -13.99 -27.92 -0.01
C GLY A 169 -15.49 -28.12 0.22
N LYS A 170 -16.04 -27.61 1.34
CA LYS A 170 -17.48 -27.63 1.63
C LYS A 170 -18.07 -26.23 1.47
N SER A 171 -19.33 -26.16 1.04
CA SER A 171 -20.10 -24.91 0.97
C SER A 171 -20.74 -24.59 2.32
N TRP A 172 -20.61 -23.34 2.73
CA TRP A 172 -21.12 -22.81 3.99
C TRP A 172 -21.92 -21.54 3.71
N THR A 173 -23.06 -21.37 4.35
CA THR A 173 -23.90 -20.17 4.29
C THR A 173 -23.71 -19.36 5.57
N PHE A 174 -23.46 -18.07 5.41
CA PHE A 174 -23.39 -17.11 6.51
C PHE A 174 -24.76 -16.95 7.19
N VAL A 175 -24.80 -17.00 8.53
CA VAL A 175 -26.02 -16.73 9.32
C VAL A 175 -25.92 -15.37 10.03
N LYS A 176 -24.93 -15.18 10.89
CA LYS A 176 -24.71 -13.94 11.66
C LYS A 176 -23.25 -13.77 12.05
N SER A 177 -22.84 -12.54 12.34
CA SER A 177 -21.55 -12.24 13.00
C SER A 177 -21.77 -11.74 14.42
N ASP A 178 -20.79 -12.03 15.28
CA ASP A 178 -20.56 -11.37 16.55
C ASP A 178 -19.18 -10.68 16.46
N ASP A 179 -19.22 -9.39 16.18
CA ASP A 179 -18.04 -8.57 15.96
C ASP A 179 -17.24 -8.35 17.27
N SER A 180 -17.90 -8.48 18.43
CA SER A 180 -17.24 -8.30 19.74
C SER A 180 -16.37 -9.49 20.12
N HIS A 181 -16.70 -10.69 19.61
CA HIS A 181 -15.97 -11.93 19.86
C HIS A 181 -15.24 -12.48 18.62
N GLU A 182 -15.25 -11.72 17.51
CA GLU A 182 -14.70 -12.10 16.21
C GLU A 182 -15.20 -13.48 15.77
N LEU A 183 -16.52 -13.69 15.85
CA LEU A 183 -17.19 -14.95 15.49
C LEU A 183 -18.17 -14.76 14.34
N VAL A 184 -18.27 -15.76 13.47
CA VAL A 184 -19.31 -15.86 12.46
C VAL A 184 -19.98 -17.21 12.59
N VAL A 185 -21.30 -17.21 12.75
CA VAL A 185 -22.12 -18.42 12.73
C VAL A 185 -22.45 -18.79 11.29
N VAL A 186 -22.20 -20.03 10.91
CA VAL A 186 -22.39 -20.56 9.56
C VAL A 186 -23.06 -21.92 9.57
N VAL A 187 -23.80 -22.23 8.51
CA VAL A 187 -24.48 -23.53 8.32
C VAL A 187 -24.09 -24.13 6.97
N PRO A 188 -24.22 -25.45 6.75
CA PRO A 188 -24.01 -26.03 5.43
C PRO A 188 -24.84 -25.33 4.35
N GLY A 189 -24.22 -24.99 3.23
CA GLY A 189 -24.84 -24.23 2.14
C GLY A 189 -25.04 -25.05 0.88
N GLU A 190 -26.10 -24.75 0.12
CA GLU A 190 -26.37 -25.33 -1.20
C GLU A 190 -25.61 -24.54 -2.26
N GLY A 191 -24.72 -25.22 -3.00
CA GLY A 191 -23.56 -24.65 -3.69
C GLY A 191 -23.80 -23.82 -4.96
N GLU A 192 -24.78 -22.91 -4.99
CA GLU A 192 -25.13 -22.20 -6.23
C GLU A 192 -24.19 -21.03 -6.58
N LYS A 193 -23.61 -20.32 -5.60
CA LYS A 193 -22.58 -19.28 -5.80
C LYS A 193 -21.64 -19.15 -4.60
N ASN A 194 -20.50 -19.84 -4.65
CA ASN A 194 -19.47 -19.71 -3.63
C ASN A 194 -18.60 -18.48 -3.89
N GLU A 195 -18.64 -17.50 -2.98
CA GLU A 195 -17.74 -16.36 -3.03
C GLU A 195 -16.34 -16.72 -2.47
N ILE A 196 -15.31 -16.08 -3.02
CA ILE A 196 -13.93 -16.24 -2.54
C ILE A 196 -13.81 -15.45 -1.23
N PHE A 197 -13.61 -16.16 -0.13
CA PHE A 197 -13.48 -15.55 1.20
C PHE A 197 -12.12 -14.86 1.43
N TRP A 198 -11.12 -15.18 0.60
CA TRP A 198 -9.83 -14.49 0.59
C TRP A 198 -9.90 -13.22 -0.25
N THR A 199 -10.17 -12.10 0.41
CA THR A 199 -9.82 -10.81 -0.18
C THR A 199 -8.32 -10.59 -0.01
N GLY A 200 -7.52 -11.05 -0.98
CA GLY A 200 -6.15 -10.57 -1.12
C GLY A 200 -6.15 -9.04 -1.03
N GLY A 201 -5.15 -8.46 -0.37
CA GLY A 201 -5.01 -7.01 -0.38
C GLY A 201 -5.02 -6.51 -1.82
N ARG A 202 -5.75 -5.43 -2.12
CA ARG A 202 -5.61 -4.70 -3.40
C ARG A 202 -4.26 -3.97 -3.44
N THR A 203 -3.18 -4.67 -3.09
CA THR A 203 -1.81 -4.19 -3.26
C THR A 203 -1.62 -4.04 -4.76
N GLY A 204 -1.39 -2.80 -5.18
CA GLY A 204 -1.09 -2.49 -6.57
C GLY A 204 0.14 -3.23 -7.07
N PHE A 205 0.44 -3.13 -8.36
CA PHE A 205 1.70 -3.63 -8.90
C PHE A 205 2.87 -2.85 -8.31
N SER A 206 4.02 -3.52 -8.17
CA SER A 206 5.23 -2.86 -7.68
C SER A 206 5.71 -1.80 -8.68
N PRO A 207 6.44 -0.77 -8.22
CA PRO A 207 7.02 0.22 -9.13
C PRO A 207 7.94 -0.39 -10.20
N VAL A 208 8.66 -1.48 -9.88
CA VAL A 208 9.51 -2.21 -10.83
C VAL A 208 8.68 -2.77 -11.97
N VAL A 209 7.58 -3.47 -11.65
CA VAL A 209 6.66 -4.01 -12.68
C VAL A 209 6.01 -2.90 -13.48
N CYS A 210 5.55 -1.83 -12.82
CA CYS A 210 4.93 -0.71 -13.51
C CYS A 210 5.89 -0.04 -14.51
N GLN A 211 7.13 0.22 -14.10
CA GLN A 211 8.15 0.80 -14.98
C GLN A 211 8.52 -0.14 -16.13
N ALA A 212 8.56 -1.46 -15.88
CA ALA A 212 8.78 -2.44 -16.93
C ALA A 212 7.63 -2.48 -17.95
N VAL A 213 6.36 -2.36 -17.50
CA VAL A 213 5.20 -2.17 -18.38
C VAL A 213 5.37 -0.91 -19.24
N GLY A 214 5.68 0.23 -18.61
CA GLY A 214 5.92 1.49 -19.33
C GLY A 214 7.05 1.38 -20.36
N ARG A 215 8.10 0.61 -20.06
CA ARG A 215 9.21 0.31 -20.98
C ARG A 215 8.75 -0.52 -22.19
N ILE A 216 8.00 -1.60 -21.97
CA ILE A 216 7.46 -2.43 -23.06
C ILE A 216 6.58 -1.60 -23.99
N LEU A 217 5.69 -0.77 -23.41
CA LEU A 217 4.78 0.07 -24.20
C LEU A 217 5.51 1.16 -24.99
N SER A 218 6.47 1.85 -24.37
CA SER A 218 7.26 2.91 -25.05
C SER A 218 8.24 2.38 -26.09
N THR A 219 8.65 1.09 -26.01
CA THR A 219 9.54 0.47 -27.00
C THR A 219 8.78 -0.25 -28.12
N GLY A 220 7.43 -0.25 -28.09
CA GLY A 220 6.61 -0.87 -29.12
C GLY A 220 6.51 -2.40 -29.02
N GLY A 221 6.94 -3.02 -27.92
CA GLY A 221 6.80 -4.45 -27.75
C GLY A 221 7.69 -5.06 -26.67
N SER A 222 7.51 -6.36 -26.44
CA SER A 222 8.34 -7.15 -25.52
C SER A 222 9.58 -7.67 -26.24
N MET A 223 10.70 -7.79 -25.51
CA MET A 223 11.89 -8.48 -26.01
C MET A 223 11.82 -10.00 -25.85
N LEU A 224 10.80 -10.51 -25.14
CA LEU A 224 10.62 -11.94 -24.95
C LEU A 224 10.18 -12.59 -26.26
N PRO A 225 10.57 -13.86 -26.52
CA PRO A 225 10.10 -14.61 -27.67
C PRO A 225 8.65 -15.07 -27.45
N LEU A 226 7.70 -14.13 -27.46
CA LEU A 226 6.29 -14.40 -27.31
C LEU A 226 5.70 -15.04 -28.58
N PRO A 227 4.79 -16.02 -28.44
CA PRO A 227 4.01 -16.50 -29.57
C PRO A 227 3.13 -15.39 -30.16
N GLU A 228 2.69 -15.58 -31.40
CA GLU A 228 1.99 -14.54 -32.18
C GLU A 228 0.68 -14.04 -31.54
N PRO A 229 -0.19 -14.91 -30.97
CA PRO A 229 -1.41 -14.44 -30.31
C PRO A 229 -1.14 -13.47 -29.15
N GLU A 230 -0.14 -13.77 -28.32
CA GLU A 230 0.26 -12.93 -27.19
C GLU A 230 0.89 -11.61 -27.65
N ARG A 231 1.68 -11.65 -28.73
CA ARG A 231 2.25 -10.46 -29.35
C ARG A 231 1.16 -9.54 -29.90
N ALA A 232 0.17 -10.09 -30.59
CA ALA A 232 -0.97 -9.34 -31.12
C ALA A 232 -1.80 -8.67 -30.02
N LEU A 233 -2.01 -9.36 -28.89
CA LEU A 233 -2.69 -8.77 -27.72
C LEU A 233 -1.94 -7.57 -27.16
N ILE A 234 -0.60 -7.65 -27.04
CA ILE A 234 0.22 -6.54 -26.56
C ILE A 234 0.24 -5.40 -27.58
N SER A 235 0.37 -5.70 -28.87
CA SER A 235 0.28 -4.71 -29.95
C SER A 235 -1.02 -3.92 -29.86
N GLY A 236 -2.16 -4.60 -29.68
CA GLY A 236 -3.45 -3.94 -29.52
C GLY A 236 -3.53 -2.99 -28.32
N VAL A 237 -2.79 -3.25 -27.24
CA VAL A 237 -2.66 -2.30 -26.11
C VAL A 237 -1.81 -1.10 -26.47
N ILE A 238 -0.71 -1.32 -27.20
CA ILE A 238 0.20 -0.27 -27.67
C ILE A 238 -0.52 0.66 -28.65
N ASP A 239 -1.24 0.10 -29.61
CA ASP A 239 -1.98 0.84 -30.65
C ASP A 239 -3.10 1.72 -30.06
N ALA A 240 -3.64 1.34 -28.89
CA ALA A 240 -4.63 2.13 -28.18
C ALA A 240 -4.01 3.34 -27.42
N LEU A 241 -2.70 3.30 -27.18
CA LEU A 241 -1.99 4.33 -26.43
C LEU A 241 -1.31 5.33 -27.39
N PRO A 242 -1.16 6.59 -26.95
CA PRO A 242 -0.28 7.53 -27.65
C PRO A 242 1.18 7.05 -27.62
N GLU A 243 2.04 7.70 -28.39
CA GLU A 243 3.48 7.56 -28.23
C GLU A 243 3.89 7.92 -26.79
N LEU A 244 4.54 6.97 -26.11
CA LEU A 244 4.96 7.11 -24.72
C LEU A 244 6.45 7.37 -24.66
N ILE A 245 6.85 8.29 -23.77
CA ILE A 245 8.25 8.60 -23.55
C ILE A 245 8.79 7.67 -22.44
N PRO A 246 9.92 6.97 -22.68
CA PRO A 246 10.51 6.09 -21.68
C PRO A 246 10.72 6.80 -20.34
N ARG A 247 10.16 6.24 -19.27
CA ARG A 247 10.23 6.75 -17.88
C ARG A 247 9.59 8.11 -17.62
N GLY A 248 9.08 8.81 -18.63
CA GLY A 248 8.40 10.10 -18.50
C GLY A 248 6.95 9.99 -18.02
N ILE A 249 6.33 11.15 -17.79
CA ILE A 249 4.90 11.29 -17.52
C ILE A 249 4.22 11.89 -18.75
N CYS A 250 3.18 11.24 -19.27
CA CYS A 250 2.42 11.73 -20.41
C CYS A 250 1.03 12.19 -19.97
N ILE A 251 0.62 13.39 -20.36
CA ILE A 251 -0.70 13.96 -20.08
C ILE A 251 -1.55 13.87 -21.34
N LEU A 252 -2.71 13.26 -21.20
CA LEU A 252 -3.67 13.01 -22.27
C LEU A 252 -4.98 13.71 -21.98
N GLU A 253 -5.48 14.41 -22.98
CA GLU A 253 -6.80 15.02 -22.97
C GLU A 253 -7.78 14.17 -23.76
N LYS A 254 -8.94 13.88 -23.19
CA LYS A 254 -10.00 13.10 -23.84
C LYS A 254 -11.37 13.77 -23.69
N PRO A 255 -12.22 13.74 -24.73
CA PRO A 255 -13.59 14.18 -24.60
C PRO A 255 -14.34 13.36 -23.54
N GLY A 256 -14.82 14.01 -22.48
CA GLY A 256 -15.72 13.43 -21.50
C GLY A 256 -17.19 13.78 -21.80
N LYS A 257 -18.12 13.36 -20.94
CA LYS A 257 -19.58 13.53 -21.17
C LYS A 257 -20.05 15.00 -21.25
N ARG A 258 -19.35 15.92 -20.58
CA ARG A 258 -19.72 17.35 -20.49
C ARG A 258 -18.52 18.28 -20.70
N ASN A 259 -17.36 17.85 -20.25
CA ASN A 259 -16.07 18.54 -20.31
C ASN A 259 -15.00 17.49 -20.65
N TYR A 260 -13.77 17.93 -20.84
CA TYR A 260 -12.66 17.04 -21.08
C TYR A 260 -12.19 16.36 -19.80
N ASP A 261 -11.85 15.10 -19.91
CA ASP A 261 -11.16 14.30 -18.90
C ASP A 261 -9.65 14.34 -19.20
N VAL A 262 -8.83 14.39 -18.15
CA VAL A 262 -7.37 14.34 -18.29
C VAL A 262 -6.85 13.04 -17.69
N THR A 263 -6.04 12.30 -18.44
CA THR A 263 -5.35 11.11 -17.96
C THR A 263 -3.84 11.34 -17.96
N ILE A 264 -3.23 11.19 -16.79
CA ILE A 264 -1.80 11.32 -16.57
C ILE A 264 -1.24 9.90 -16.48
N LEU A 265 -0.51 9.46 -17.50
CA LEU A 265 0.18 8.17 -17.53
C LEU A 265 1.54 8.31 -16.84
N THR A 266 1.80 7.48 -15.83
CA THR A 266 3.02 7.59 -15.00
C THR A 266 3.82 6.29 -14.93
N PHE A 267 3.14 5.14 -14.95
CA PHE A 267 3.75 3.83 -14.75
C PHE A 267 4.63 3.73 -13.48
N ARG A 268 4.23 4.41 -12.39
CA ARG A 268 4.97 4.44 -11.10
C ARG A 268 4.31 3.67 -9.95
N GLY A 269 3.17 3.04 -10.20
CA GLY A 269 2.45 2.25 -9.20
C GLY A 269 1.45 3.08 -8.38
N ARG A 270 0.57 2.36 -7.69
CA ARG A 270 -0.58 2.95 -6.97
C ARG A 270 -0.19 3.97 -5.90
N MET A 271 0.92 3.77 -5.18
CA MET A 271 1.35 4.68 -4.11
C MET A 271 1.75 6.06 -4.66
N PHE A 272 2.62 6.09 -5.67
CA PHE A 272 3.03 7.31 -6.36
C PHE A 272 1.80 8.06 -6.92
N ASN A 273 0.92 7.33 -7.61
CA ASN A 273 -0.28 7.90 -8.21
C ASN A 273 -1.29 8.39 -7.16
N GLY A 274 -1.36 7.73 -6.00
CA GLY A 274 -2.18 8.17 -4.87
C GLY A 274 -1.69 9.47 -4.23
N ILE A 275 -0.37 9.63 -4.11
CA ILE A 275 0.26 10.88 -3.65
C ILE A 275 -0.01 11.98 -4.66
N LEU A 276 0.32 11.76 -5.94
CA LEU A 276 0.11 12.72 -7.02
C LEU A 276 -1.36 13.16 -7.11
N ALA A 277 -2.30 12.23 -7.05
CA ALA A 277 -3.73 12.53 -7.03
C ALA A 277 -4.16 13.36 -5.81
N SER A 278 -3.53 13.16 -4.66
CA SER A 278 -3.81 13.95 -3.44
C SER A 278 -3.27 15.38 -3.58
N LEU A 279 -2.07 15.54 -4.13
CA LEU A 279 -1.46 16.85 -4.40
C LEU A 279 -2.26 17.65 -5.43
N ILE A 280 -2.69 17.00 -6.52
CA ILE A 280 -3.56 17.62 -7.54
C ILE A 280 -4.86 18.13 -6.88
N ARG A 281 -5.48 17.34 -6.01
CA ARG A 281 -6.71 17.75 -5.31
C ARG A 281 -6.49 18.92 -4.37
N SER A 282 -5.35 18.98 -3.68
CA SER A 282 -5.08 20.05 -2.70
C SER A 282 -4.69 21.37 -3.33
N GLU A 283 -4.02 21.35 -4.48
CA GLU A 283 -3.56 22.57 -5.16
C GLU A 283 -4.53 23.09 -6.23
N SER A 284 -5.58 22.34 -6.55
CA SER A 284 -6.60 22.80 -7.49
C SER A 284 -7.60 23.72 -6.79
N ASP A 285 -7.79 24.93 -7.32
CA ASP A 285 -8.81 25.88 -6.84
C ASP A 285 -10.24 25.34 -6.97
N ARG A 286 -10.42 24.34 -7.86
CA ARG A 286 -11.69 23.68 -8.11
C ARG A 286 -11.68 22.27 -7.52
N ARG A 287 -12.83 21.84 -7.01
CA ARG A 287 -13.02 20.46 -6.58
C ARG A 287 -12.97 19.51 -7.78
N LEU A 288 -11.83 18.86 -7.99
CA LEU A 288 -11.62 17.88 -9.05
C LEU A 288 -11.99 16.46 -8.59
N THR A 289 -12.62 15.70 -9.48
CA THR A 289 -12.84 14.26 -9.27
C THR A 289 -11.65 13.49 -9.82
N VAL A 290 -10.69 13.18 -8.94
CA VAL A 290 -9.47 12.46 -9.32
C VAL A 290 -9.57 10.99 -8.88
N SER A 291 -9.32 10.07 -9.79
CA SER A 291 -9.13 8.64 -9.54
C SER A 291 -7.71 8.23 -9.91
N TYR A 292 -7.21 7.13 -9.35
CA TYR A 292 -5.85 6.66 -9.63
C TYR A 292 -5.76 5.14 -9.57
N HIS A 293 -4.88 4.59 -10.39
CA HIS A 293 -4.56 3.18 -10.49
C HIS A 293 -3.03 3.02 -10.54
N ASP A 294 -2.56 1.83 -10.90
CA ASP A 294 -1.14 1.49 -10.93
C ASP A 294 -0.35 2.24 -12.02
N PHE A 295 -0.98 2.47 -13.17
CA PHE A 295 -0.31 3.08 -14.32
C PHE A 295 -0.65 4.55 -14.55
N SER A 296 -1.73 5.06 -13.96
CA SER A 296 -2.25 6.39 -14.27
C SER A 296 -3.02 7.08 -13.15
N VAL A 297 -3.17 8.39 -13.31
CA VAL A 297 -4.09 9.26 -12.57
C VAL A 297 -5.09 9.85 -13.56
N THR A 298 -6.39 9.80 -13.26
CA THR A 298 -7.44 10.33 -14.13
C THR A 298 -8.22 11.41 -13.41
N ILE A 299 -8.36 12.57 -14.06
CA ILE A 299 -9.14 13.72 -13.60
C ILE A 299 -10.39 13.78 -14.48
N LYS A 300 -11.55 13.48 -13.89
CA LYS A 300 -12.83 13.58 -14.60
C LYS A 300 -13.35 15.01 -14.58
N ASN A 301 -13.94 15.43 -15.71
CA ASN A 301 -14.55 16.75 -15.88
C ASN A 301 -13.56 17.86 -15.51
N ALA A 302 -12.32 17.73 -16.00
CA ALA A 302 -11.19 18.59 -15.65
C ALA A 302 -11.43 20.02 -16.13
N GLY A 303 -12.00 20.20 -17.32
CA GLY A 303 -12.27 21.54 -17.86
C GLY A 303 -12.66 21.56 -19.34
N LYS A 304 -12.56 22.74 -19.94
CA LYS A 304 -12.78 22.93 -21.39
C LYS A 304 -11.59 22.38 -22.19
N VAL A 305 -11.70 22.44 -23.53
CA VAL A 305 -10.60 22.09 -24.45
C VAL A 305 -9.31 22.79 -24.03
N GLY A 306 -8.19 22.08 -24.05
CA GLY A 306 -6.87 22.59 -23.67
C GLY A 306 -6.61 22.61 -22.16
N VAL A 307 -7.46 21.96 -21.35
CA VAL A 307 -7.25 21.82 -19.90
C VAL A 307 -5.99 21.04 -19.57
N SER A 308 -5.52 20.17 -20.47
CA SER A 308 -4.23 19.47 -20.34
C SER A 308 -3.06 20.44 -20.10
N SER A 309 -3.00 21.60 -20.75
CA SER A 309 -1.97 22.61 -20.50
C SER A 309 -2.05 23.20 -19.09
N THR A 310 -3.27 23.45 -18.58
CA THR A 310 -3.45 23.91 -17.19
C THR A 310 -3.01 22.85 -16.18
N ILE A 311 -3.27 21.57 -16.46
CA ILE A 311 -2.80 20.46 -15.63
C ILE A 311 -1.28 20.32 -15.72
N TYR A 312 -0.69 20.51 -16.90
CA TYR A 312 0.76 20.53 -17.08
C TYR A 312 1.40 21.62 -16.21
N ASP A 313 0.91 22.86 -16.27
CA ASP A 313 1.42 23.96 -15.44
C ASP A 313 1.26 23.67 -13.94
N LEU A 314 0.17 23.01 -13.55
CA LEU A 314 -0.04 22.56 -12.17
C LEU A 314 1.04 21.54 -11.75
N LEU A 315 1.36 20.56 -12.60
CA LEU A 315 2.39 19.57 -12.31
C LEU A 315 3.79 20.21 -12.25
N MET A 316 4.09 21.17 -13.13
CA MET A 316 5.35 21.93 -13.08
C MET A 316 5.49 22.70 -11.76
N ARG A 317 4.45 23.42 -11.32
CA ARG A 317 4.45 24.09 -10.00
C ARG A 317 4.63 23.10 -8.85
N LEU A 318 4.06 21.90 -8.95
CA LEU A 318 4.26 20.85 -7.97
C LEU A 318 5.70 20.33 -7.94
N GLN A 319 6.38 20.21 -9.10
CA GLN A 319 7.79 19.81 -9.18
C GLN A 319 8.73 20.86 -8.59
N GLU A 320 8.44 22.15 -8.79
CA GLU A 320 9.24 23.26 -8.26
C GLU A 320 9.22 23.31 -6.72
N ARG A 321 8.13 22.84 -6.09
CA ARG A 321 8.01 22.77 -4.64
C ARG A 321 8.81 21.59 -4.08
N ARG A 322 10.12 21.79 -3.90
CA ARG A 322 11.05 20.83 -3.29
C ARG A 322 10.92 20.68 -1.75
N THR A 323 9.81 21.09 -1.14
CA THR A 323 9.70 21.13 0.33
C THR A 323 8.55 20.27 0.87
N ASP A 324 8.72 19.80 2.11
CA ASP A 324 7.73 19.03 2.90
C ASP A 324 6.39 19.78 3.09
N SER A 325 6.35 21.09 2.80
CA SER A 325 5.13 21.90 2.83
C SER A 325 4.02 21.38 1.91
N GLY A 326 4.37 20.66 0.83
CA GLY A 326 3.42 20.00 -0.08
C GLY A 326 2.66 18.82 0.55
N ALA A 327 3.12 18.29 1.68
CA ALA A 327 2.49 17.18 2.38
C ALA A 327 1.12 17.52 3.00
N LYS A 328 0.74 18.81 3.08
CA LYS A 328 -0.52 19.24 3.71
C LYS A 328 -1.75 18.56 3.12
N GLY A 329 -1.74 18.23 1.83
CA GLY A 329 -2.82 17.50 1.16
C GLY A 329 -2.90 16.00 1.48
N LEU A 330 -1.85 15.41 2.08
CA LEU A 330 -1.81 14.00 2.43
C LEU A 330 -2.53 13.75 3.75
N ARG A 331 -3.50 12.84 3.69
CA ARG A 331 -4.21 12.33 4.88
C ARG A 331 -3.27 11.43 5.65
N THR A 332 -3.23 11.58 6.97
CA THR A 332 -2.55 10.60 7.81
C THR A 332 -3.42 9.34 7.87
N PRO A 333 -2.88 8.12 7.59
CA PRO A 333 -3.59 6.88 7.84
C PRO A 333 -4.02 6.80 9.31
N GLY A 334 -5.18 6.21 9.58
CA GLY A 334 -5.68 6.10 10.94
C GLY A 334 -4.81 5.16 11.79
N THR A 335 -4.95 5.29 13.10
CA THR A 335 -4.17 4.49 14.08
C THR A 335 -4.41 3.00 13.91
N GLU A 336 -5.53 2.57 13.33
CA GLU A 336 -5.80 1.18 12.99
C GLU A 336 -4.82 0.55 12.01
N THR A 337 -4.07 1.38 11.27
CA THR A 337 -3.06 0.94 10.28
C THR A 337 -1.87 0.25 10.95
N TRP A 338 -1.51 0.67 12.17
CA TRP A 338 -0.36 0.13 12.90
C TRP A 338 -0.75 -0.28 14.32
N LYS A 339 -0.23 -1.43 14.78
CA LYS A 339 -0.67 -2.05 16.03
C LYS A 339 -0.54 -1.17 17.28
N PHE A 340 0.53 -0.38 17.37
CA PHE A 340 0.88 0.49 18.50
C PHE A 340 0.70 1.98 18.18
N ALA A 341 0.07 2.34 17.04
CA ALA A 341 -0.14 3.74 16.70
C ALA A 341 -1.13 4.46 17.63
N SER A 342 -1.94 3.73 18.42
CA SER A 342 -2.77 4.31 19.47
C SER A 342 -1.96 4.99 20.59
N ALA A 343 -0.69 4.65 20.74
CA ALA A 343 0.23 5.27 21.70
C ALA A 343 1.04 6.44 21.10
N LEU A 344 0.76 6.85 19.86
CA LEU A 344 1.45 7.95 19.20
C LEU A 344 0.58 9.21 19.19
N SER A 345 1.20 10.38 19.32
CA SER A 345 0.50 11.64 19.08
C SER A 345 0.18 11.80 17.58
N PRO A 346 -0.81 12.63 17.22
CA PRO A 346 -1.12 12.93 15.82
C PRO A 346 0.07 13.42 15.00
N GLU A 347 0.98 14.18 15.62
CA GLU A 347 2.18 14.73 15.01
C GLU A 347 3.19 13.63 14.69
N ILE A 348 3.52 12.77 15.67
CA ILE A 348 4.44 11.64 15.48
C ILE A 348 3.86 10.64 14.47
N LEU A 349 2.55 10.38 14.53
CA LEU A 349 1.87 9.52 13.57
C LEU A 349 1.95 10.09 12.14
N ARG A 350 1.74 11.40 11.99
CA ARG A 350 1.85 12.08 10.69
C ARG A 350 3.28 12.02 10.17
N GLU A 351 4.27 12.24 11.01
CA GLU A 351 5.69 12.14 10.67
C GLU A 351 6.08 10.72 10.23
N MET A 352 5.66 9.69 10.98
CA MET A 352 5.83 8.28 10.62
C MET A 352 5.22 7.98 9.27
N ALA A 353 3.95 8.37 9.07
CA ALA A 353 3.24 8.12 7.83
C ALA A 353 3.93 8.79 6.64
N PHE A 354 4.41 10.01 6.83
CA PHE A 354 5.11 10.76 5.79
C PHE A 354 6.42 10.09 5.37
N ALA A 355 7.24 9.68 6.34
CA ALA A 355 8.54 9.06 6.10
C ALA A 355 8.41 7.62 5.57
N ASP A 356 7.55 6.80 6.19
CA ASP A 356 7.58 5.34 6.02
C ASP A 356 6.41 4.77 5.23
N TYR A 357 5.22 5.38 5.32
CA TYR A 357 4.04 4.91 4.57
C TYR A 357 3.99 5.51 3.18
N TYR A 358 4.07 6.84 3.08
CA TYR A 358 4.06 7.55 1.81
C TYR A 358 5.43 7.52 1.13
N ARG A 359 6.51 7.37 1.91
CA ARG A 359 7.88 7.53 1.39
C ARG A 359 8.00 8.81 0.58
N TYR A 360 7.47 9.89 1.15
CA TYR A 360 7.29 11.13 0.42
C TYR A 360 8.61 11.78 -0.03
N PRO A 361 9.72 11.71 0.73
CA PRO A 361 11.01 12.17 0.24
C PRO A 361 11.44 11.46 -1.07
N GLU A 362 11.22 10.15 -1.18
CA GLU A 362 11.49 9.38 -2.39
C GLU A 362 10.52 9.73 -3.53
N PHE A 363 9.25 9.96 -3.21
CA PHE A 363 8.29 10.49 -4.19
C PHE A 363 8.75 11.84 -4.75
N LEU A 364 9.17 12.78 -3.91
CA LEU A 364 9.66 14.09 -4.35
C LEU A 364 10.91 13.98 -5.22
N GLN A 365 11.80 13.04 -4.90
CA GLN A 365 13.01 12.81 -5.69
C GLN A 365 12.68 12.28 -7.10
N ASP A 366 11.81 11.27 -7.20
CA ASP A 366 11.37 10.72 -8.49
C ASP A 366 10.53 11.75 -9.27
N PHE A 367 9.50 12.30 -8.65
CA PHE A 367 8.61 13.26 -9.29
C PHE A 367 9.32 14.57 -9.65
N GLY A 368 10.27 15.05 -8.85
CA GLY A 368 10.98 16.30 -9.13
C GLY A 368 12.02 16.21 -10.25
N THR A 369 12.29 15.01 -10.78
CA THR A 369 13.28 14.79 -11.86
C THR A 369 12.68 14.19 -13.12
N VAL A 370 11.42 13.74 -13.07
CA VAL A 370 10.76 13.13 -14.23
C VAL A 370 10.31 14.19 -15.23
N GLU A 371 10.56 13.95 -16.51
CA GLU A 371 10.06 14.81 -17.57
C GLU A 371 8.55 14.58 -17.79
N ILE A 372 7.83 15.68 -18.00
CA ILE A 372 6.38 15.68 -18.21
C ILE A 372 6.12 16.17 -19.63
N PHE A 373 5.22 15.51 -20.34
CA PHE A 373 4.89 15.81 -21.73
C PHE A 373 3.39 15.91 -21.93
N LEU A 374 3.00 16.87 -22.77
CA LEU A 374 1.66 16.95 -23.34
C LEU A 374 1.62 16.09 -24.60
N THR A 375 0.62 15.24 -24.72
CA THR A 375 0.38 14.51 -25.97
C THR A 375 -0.87 15.05 -26.64
N ASP A 376 -0.86 15.12 -27.97
CA ASP A 376 -1.98 15.65 -28.75
C ASP A 376 -3.29 14.87 -28.51
N PRO A 377 -4.46 15.55 -28.62
CA PRO A 377 -5.77 14.99 -28.30
C PRO A 377 -6.22 13.97 -29.36
N GLY A 378 -5.66 12.76 -29.31
CA GLY A 378 -6.02 11.66 -30.22
C GLY A 378 -5.88 10.25 -29.64
N GLY A 379 -5.16 10.06 -28.53
CA GLY A 379 -4.88 8.73 -27.96
C GLY A 379 -5.91 8.25 -26.93
N SER A 380 -6.52 7.08 -27.17
CA SER A 380 -7.51 6.48 -26.27
C SER A 380 -6.91 5.43 -25.32
N VAL A 381 -6.36 5.83 -24.16
CA VAL A 381 -6.04 4.90 -23.04
C VAL A 381 -7.22 3.95 -22.73
N PRO A 382 -7.05 2.62 -22.80
CA PRO A 382 -8.09 1.68 -22.40
C PRO A 382 -8.39 1.79 -20.90
N ALA A 383 -9.64 1.54 -20.52
CA ALA A 383 -9.99 1.38 -19.11
C ALA A 383 -9.39 0.05 -18.62
N VAL A 384 -8.41 0.13 -17.72
CA VAL A 384 -7.87 -1.03 -16.99
C VAL A 384 -8.72 -1.34 -15.77
#